data_AF-H0EK52-F1
#
_entry.id   AF-H0EK52-F1
#
_cell.length_a   1.000
_cell.length_b   1.000
_cell.length_c   1.000
_cell.angle_alpha   90.00
_cell.angle_beta   90.00
_cell.angle_gamma   90.00
#
_symmetry.space_group_name_H-M   'P 1'
#
loop_
_entity.id
_entity.type
_entity.pdbx_description
1 polymer ?
#
loop_
_entity_poly.entity_id
_entity_poly.type
_entity_poly.pdbx_seq_one_letter_code
_entity_poly.pdbx_strand_id
1 'polypeptide(L)'
;MAMEKDVEKSTDSSMHHEETISYQVPPAEQEESARLNLQTILAFVPEGIFDCSLIIANFSPLISYAFIANVSITWRGAYWYMFSLHSCFFILLFFCYNPPDFSMKHRHDGKTKLELLGELDYVGVFLFTAAATLLLVGINFGGRQYEWKSPAVIAPIVVGFACAVALGFWETKMDLKYPLLPPKLFKKVRGFVMVIVVCFVGGMLYYSMTVLWPRQSATLFVPADKPIMRGIYANIFPLGTLTVGLAGTFRLLGGAIATAIYSAILTQTFNDSIVGKVRNAISQTGFPQSSEAALLAATRLNTPAFYATVPGMNAAVRAAAELAYKLALVFLVAIAFGVAATVAAFFTVSTDVRTKTNKRAVVLRNEVNAKEVDAEGNQV
;
A
#
# COMPACT_ATOMS: atom_id res chain seq x y z
N MET A 1 -83.70 25.03 -30.77
CA MET A 1 -82.92 25.01 -29.50
C MET A 1 -81.48 24.77 -29.92
N ALA A 2 -80.75 25.87 -30.05
CA ALA A 2 -79.46 25.96 -30.72
C ALA A 2 -78.30 25.75 -29.75
N MET A 3 -77.26 25.07 -30.26
CA MET A 3 -75.81 25.28 -30.08
C MET A 3 -75.22 25.78 -28.74
N GLU A 4 -74.13 25.09 -28.38
CA GLU A 4 -72.83 25.62 -27.91
C GLU A 4 -72.42 25.43 -26.42
N LYS A 5 -71.17 24.96 -26.26
CA LYS A 5 -70.20 25.09 -25.15
C LYS A 5 -70.23 24.01 -24.04
N ASP A 6 -69.24 23.12 -24.00
CA ASP A 6 -67.88 23.27 -23.38
C ASP A 6 -67.94 22.72 -21.93
N VAL A 7 -66.97 22.02 -21.32
CA VAL A 7 -65.58 21.69 -21.61
C VAL A 7 -65.10 20.73 -20.49
N GLU A 8 -64.21 19.79 -20.84
CA GLU A 8 -63.23 19.07 -19.98
C GLU A 8 -63.72 18.10 -18.87
N LYS A 9 -63.13 16.91 -18.64
CA LYS A 9 -61.92 16.28 -19.17
C LYS A 9 -61.92 14.77 -18.84
N SER A 10 -61.63 13.97 -19.89
CA SER A 10 -60.82 12.73 -19.95
C SER A 10 -60.88 11.71 -18.79
N THR A 11 -61.47 10.52 -18.99
CA THR A 11 -60.81 9.25 -19.44
C THR A 11 -59.61 8.82 -18.59
N ASP A 12 -59.40 7.57 -18.20
CA ASP A 12 -60.14 6.30 -18.31
C ASP A 12 -59.31 5.24 -17.55
N SER A 13 -60.00 4.18 -17.13
CA SER A 13 -59.56 2.77 -17.06
C SER A 13 -58.36 2.33 -16.21
N SER A 14 -58.74 1.60 -15.16
CA SER A 14 -58.15 0.39 -14.59
C SER A 14 -56.88 -0.24 -15.21
N MET A 15 -55.90 -0.56 -14.36
CA MET A 15 -55.01 -1.71 -14.54
C MET A 15 -54.58 -2.32 -13.20
N HIS A 16 -54.91 -3.61 -13.06
CA HIS A 16 -54.24 -4.68 -12.31
C HIS A 16 -53.63 -4.43 -10.92
N HIS A 17 -54.23 -5.06 -9.92
CA HIS A 17 -53.59 -5.44 -8.65
C HIS A 17 -52.48 -6.47 -8.91
N GLU A 18 -51.22 -6.08 -8.74
CA GLU A 18 -50.10 -6.99 -8.46
C GLU A 18 -49.91 -7.06 -6.94
N GLU A 19 -50.43 -8.12 -6.30
CA GLU A 19 -49.98 -8.54 -4.98
C GLU A 19 -48.53 -9.04 -5.11
N THR A 20 -47.58 -8.17 -4.81
CA THR A 20 -46.17 -8.57 -4.66
C THR A 20 -46.02 -9.32 -3.34
N ILE A 21 -46.13 -10.65 -3.38
CA ILE A 21 -45.74 -11.52 -2.26
C ILE A 21 -44.22 -11.41 -2.09
N SER A 22 -43.77 -10.49 -1.23
CA SER A 22 -42.37 -10.40 -0.85
C SER A 22 -42.01 -11.56 0.08
N TYR A 23 -41.33 -12.56 -0.48
CA TYR A 23 -40.69 -13.64 0.28
C TYR A 23 -39.75 -13.05 1.35
N GLN A 24 -40.13 -13.18 2.63
CA GLN A 24 -39.30 -12.83 3.78
C GLN A 24 -38.11 -13.80 3.87
N VAL A 25 -36.89 -13.26 3.76
CA VAL A 25 -35.68 -14.03 4.07
C VAL A 25 -35.44 -13.98 5.59
N PRO A 26 -35.26 -15.11 6.29
CA PRO A 26 -34.95 -15.12 7.72
C PRO A 26 -33.58 -14.48 8.04
N PRO A 27 -33.43 -13.86 9.23
CA PRO A 27 -32.66 -12.62 9.34
C PRO A 27 -31.15 -12.81 9.61
N ALA A 28 -30.73 -13.91 10.24
CA ALA A 28 -29.43 -13.94 10.92
C ALA A 28 -28.20 -14.03 9.99
N GLU A 29 -28.24 -14.85 8.94
CA GLU A 29 -27.07 -15.10 8.08
C GLU A 29 -26.86 -13.99 7.03
N GLN A 30 -27.97 -13.38 6.57
CA GLN A 30 -27.95 -12.19 5.73
C GLN A 30 -27.62 -10.92 6.53
N GLU A 31 -28.09 -10.80 7.77
CA GLU A 31 -27.69 -9.73 8.68
C GLU A 31 -26.20 -9.86 9.05
N GLU A 32 -25.69 -11.06 9.32
CA GLU A 32 -24.26 -11.28 9.56
C GLU A 32 -23.42 -10.93 8.32
N SER A 33 -23.84 -11.34 7.12
CA SER A 33 -23.17 -10.96 5.88
C SER A 33 -23.23 -9.45 5.60
N ALA A 34 -24.37 -8.81 5.85
CA ALA A 34 -24.53 -7.36 5.71
C ALA A 34 -23.68 -6.59 6.72
N ARG A 35 -23.63 -7.05 7.98
CA ARG A 35 -22.76 -6.51 9.04
C ARG A 35 -21.28 -6.67 8.68
N LEU A 36 -20.88 -7.81 8.12
CA LEU A 36 -19.50 -8.06 7.72
C LEU A 36 -19.08 -7.19 6.53
N ASN A 37 -19.96 -7.04 5.52
CA ASN A 37 -19.74 -6.16 4.38
C ASN A 37 -19.69 -4.69 4.79
N LEU A 38 -20.51 -4.27 5.75
CA LEU A 38 -20.50 -2.93 6.31
C LEU A 38 -19.25 -2.66 7.15
N GLN A 39 -18.81 -3.60 7.99
CA GLN A 39 -17.54 -3.48 8.72
C GLN A 39 -16.36 -3.32 7.74
N THR A 40 -16.44 -4.02 6.61
CA THR A 40 -15.46 -3.94 5.54
C THR A 40 -15.48 -2.53 4.89
N ILE A 41 -16.65 -2.01 4.50
CA ILE A 41 -16.80 -0.66 3.92
C ILE A 41 -16.42 0.45 4.92
N LEU A 42 -16.85 0.34 6.18
CA LEU A 42 -16.54 1.30 7.25
C LEU A 42 -15.07 1.26 7.69
N ALA A 43 -14.34 0.19 7.41
CA ALA A 43 -12.88 0.18 7.58
C ALA A 43 -12.18 0.98 6.47
N PHE A 44 -12.75 1.04 5.26
CA PHE A 44 -12.09 1.65 4.09
C PHE A 44 -12.27 3.16 3.95
N VAL A 45 -13.44 3.73 4.29
CA VAL A 45 -13.67 5.19 4.20
C VAL A 45 -12.76 6.00 5.14
N PRO A 46 -12.56 5.61 6.41
CA PRO A 46 -11.60 6.27 7.29
C PRO A 46 -10.17 6.18 6.79
N GLU A 47 -9.80 5.11 6.09
CA GLU A 47 -8.46 4.91 5.52
C GLU A 47 -8.18 5.92 4.38
N GLY A 48 -9.16 6.17 3.50
CA GLY A 48 -9.02 7.21 2.47
C GLY A 48 -8.99 8.64 3.01
N ILE A 49 -9.73 8.90 4.10
CA ILE A 49 -9.66 10.17 4.82
C ILE A 49 -8.31 10.32 5.51
N PHE A 50 -7.77 9.23 6.07
CA PHE A 50 -6.43 9.19 6.64
C PHE A 50 -5.36 9.50 5.58
N ASP A 51 -5.40 8.87 4.40
CA ASP A 51 -4.44 9.17 3.32
C ASP A 51 -4.55 10.62 2.82
N CYS A 52 -5.76 11.18 2.73
CA CYS A 52 -5.95 12.61 2.41
C CYS A 52 -5.34 13.52 3.49
N SER A 53 -5.43 13.14 4.77
CA SER A 53 -4.84 13.90 5.88
C SER A 53 -3.30 13.90 5.85
N LEU A 54 -2.69 12.94 5.16
CA LEU A 54 -1.24 12.83 4.97
C LEU A 54 -0.72 13.68 3.79
N ILE A 55 -1.46 14.69 3.32
CA ILE A 55 -1.05 15.51 2.17
C ILE A 55 0.34 16.14 2.35
N ILE A 56 0.66 16.61 3.56
CA ILE A 56 1.99 17.15 3.89
C ILE A 56 3.07 16.08 3.72
N ALA A 57 2.81 14.84 4.16
CA ALA A 57 3.73 13.73 4.01
C ALA A 57 3.93 13.33 2.54
N ASN A 58 2.91 13.50 1.68
CA ASN A 58 3.04 13.22 0.24
C ASN A 58 4.00 14.20 -0.48
N PHE A 59 4.25 15.39 0.05
CA PHE A 59 5.25 16.33 -0.48
C PHE A 59 6.67 16.11 0.07
N SER A 60 6.87 15.12 0.93
CA SER A 60 8.15 14.89 1.62
C SER A 60 9.36 14.73 0.69
N PRO A 61 9.29 14.02 -0.45
CA PRO A 61 10.41 13.96 -1.38
C PRO A 61 10.85 15.34 -1.87
N LEU A 62 9.92 16.18 -2.34
CA LEU A 62 10.25 17.54 -2.78
C LEU A 62 10.85 18.40 -1.67
N ILE A 63 10.28 18.35 -0.47
CA ILE A 63 10.82 19.08 0.70
C ILE A 63 12.24 18.60 1.02
N SER A 64 12.48 17.28 0.96
CA SER A 64 13.81 16.70 1.19
C SER A 64 14.83 17.17 0.15
N TYR A 65 14.45 17.22 -1.13
CA TYR A 65 15.32 17.76 -2.19
C TYR A 65 15.51 19.27 -2.08
N ALA A 66 14.55 20.02 -1.53
CA ALA A 66 14.70 21.44 -1.24
C ALA A 66 15.72 21.70 -0.12
N PHE A 67 15.77 20.84 0.91
CA PHE A 67 16.83 20.87 1.93
C PHE A 67 18.21 20.62 1.31
N ILE A 68 18.33 19.64 0.41
CA ILE A 68 19.59 19.35 -0.29
C ILE A 68 20.05 20.52 -1.16
N ALA A 69 19.11 21.21 -1.82
CA ALA A 69 19.41 22.29 -2.76
C ALA A 69 19.74 23.63 -2.08
N ASN A 70 19.01 23.98 -1.02
CA ASN A 70 18.97 25.37 -0.53
C ASN A 70 19.47 25.54 0.92
N VAL A 71 19.75 24.46 1.64
CA VAL A 71 20.06 24.52 3.08
C VAL A 71 21.39 23.83 3.37
N SER A 72 22.24 24.47 4.19
CA SER A 72 23.57 23.96 4.59
C SER A 72 23.53 22.61 5.30
N ILE A 73 22.38 22.26 5.91
CA ILE A 73 22.13 20.98 6.58
C ILE A 73 22.00 19.83 5.56
N THR A 74 21.80 20.14 4.27
CA THR A 74 21.75 19.20 3.13
C THR A 74 20.78 18.03 3.36
N TRP A 75 21.21 16.78 3.18
CA TRP A 75 20.40 15.57 3.32
C TRP A 75 19.93 15.33 4.77
N ARG A 76 20.65 15.85 5.78
CA ARG A 76 20.25 15.71 7.18
C ARG A 76 18.96 16.46 7.49
N GLY A 77 18.67 17.52 6.73
CA GLY A 77 17.46 18.33 6.89
C GLY A 77 16.19 17.52 6.67
N ALA A 78 16.23 16.52 5.78
CA ALA A 78 15.11 15.60 5.55
C ALA A 78 14.72 14.81 6.81
N TYR A 79 15.71 14.35 7.59
CA TYR A 79 15.47 13.61 8.84
C TYR A 79 14.96 14.52 9.96
N TRP A 80 15.53 15.72 10.09
CA TRP A 80 15.08 16.68 11.10
C TRP A 80 13.65 17.18 10.83
N TYR A 81 13.31 17.43 9.56
CA TYR A 81 11.95 17.76 9.16
C TYR A 81 10.95 16.67 9.57
N MET A 82 11.25 15.41 9.28
CA MET A 82 10.43 14.28 9.70
C MET A 82 10.29 14.20 11.21
N PHE A 83 11.40 14.31 11.94
CA PHE A 83 11.41 14.26 13.39
C PHE A 83 10.54 15.37 14.01
N SER A 84 10.65 16.60 13.50
CA SER A 84 9.85 17.74 13.97
C SER A 84 8.35 17.53 13.75
N LEU A 85 7.94 17.00 12.59
CA LEU A 85 6.54 16.70 12.33
C LEU A 85 6.00 15.59 13.25
N HIS A 86 6.75 14.50 13.43
CA HIS A 86 6.33 13.42 14.34
C HIS A 86 6.26 13.89 15.79
N SER A 87 7.20 14.74 16.22
CA SER A 87 7.19 15.34 17.55
C SER A 87 6.00 16.26 17.75
N CYS A 88 5.66 17.09 16.75
CA CYS A 88 4.47 17.94 16.77
C CYS A 88 3.18 17.10 16.89
N PHE A 89 3.05 16.04 16.08
CA PHE A 89 1.91 15.13 16.18
C PHE A 89 1.84 14.41 17.52
N PHE A 90 2.98 13.98 18.08
CA PHE A 90 3.03 13.38 19.41
C PHE A 90 2.56 14.36 20.49
N ILE A 91 3.00 15.62 20.45
CA ILE A 91 2.58 16.67 21.38
C ILE A 91 1.07 16.92 21.24
N LEU A 92 0.56 17.07 20.02
CA LEU A 92 -0.87 17.27 19.78
C LEU A 92 -1.70 16.07 20.24
N LEU A 93 -1.27 14.84 19.99
CA LEU A 93 -1.94 13.65 20.52
C LEU A 93 -1.92 13.63 22.04
N PHE A 94 -0.78 13.95 22.66
CA PHE A 94 -0.66 13.95 24.11
C PHE A 94 -1.59 14.96 24.79
N PHE A 95 -1.75 16.17 24.23
CA PHE A 95 -2.56 17.23 24.84
C PHE A 95 -4.02 17.30 24.34
N CYS A 96 -4.29 16.91 23.09
CA CYS A 96 -5.59 17.10 22.46
C CYS A 96 -6.38 15.80 22.30
N TYR A 97 -5.75 14.63 22.38
CA TYR A 97 -6.44 13.35 22.27
C TYR A 97 -6.73 12.79 23.66
N ASN A 98 -8.00 12.81 24.06
CA ASN A 98 -8.50 12.22 25.29
C ASN A 98 -9.23 10.90 24.99
N PRO A 99 -8.50 9.77 24.84
CA PRO A 99 -9.13 8.49 24.56
C PRO A 99 -9.97 8.02 25.75
N PRO A 100 -11.04 7.25 25.52
CA PRO A 100 -11.78 6.62 26.60
C PRO A 100 -10.87 5.67 27.40
N ASP A 101 -10.96 5.79 28.72
CA ASP A 101 -10.16 5.03 29.67
C ASP A 101 -10.30 3.52 29.50
N PHE A 102 -9.29 2.78 29.96
CA PHE A 102 -9.26 1.32 29.91
C PHE A 102 -10.51 0.68 30.54
N SER A 103 -10.96 1.21 31.68
CA SER A 103 -12.18 0.78 32.38
C SER A 103 -13.47 1.06 31.60
N MET A 104 -13.47 2.08 30.74
CA MET A 104 -14.60 2.40 29.86
C MET A 104 -14.68 1.41 28.70
N LYS A 105 -13.54 1.03 28.10
CA LYS A 105 -13.46 0.03 27.03
C LYS A 105 -13.75 -1.39 27.50
N HIS A 106 -13.30 -1.74 28.71
CA HIS A 106 -13.42 -3.08 29.29
C HIS A 106 -14.52 -3.17 30.35
N ARG A 107 -15.54 -2.31 30.25
CA ARG A 107 -16.67 -2.28 31.21
C ARG A 107 -17.51 -3.55 31.16
N HIS A 108 -17.56 -4.21 30.01
CA HIS A 108 -18.42 -5.38 29.76
C HIS A 108 -17.74 -6.72 30.05
N ASP A 109 -16.42 -6.81 29.90
CA ASP A 109 -15.63 -8.01 30.14
C ASP A 109 -14.89 -7.99 31.48
N GLY A 110 -14.71 -6.81 32.09
CA GLY A 110 -14.17 -6.65 33.46
C GLY A 110 -12.72 -7.09 33.64
N LYS A 111 -12.02 -7.36 32.53
CA LYS A 111 -10.69 -7.94 32.53
C LYS A 111 -9.63 -6.92 32.93
N THR A 112 -8.63 -7.40 33.65
CA THR A 112 -7.44 -6.63 33.97
C THR A 112 -6.49 -6.56 32.77
N LYS A 113 -5.64 -5.53 32.72
CA LYS A 113 -4.62 -5.37 31.65
C LYS A 113 -3.72 -6.60 31.48
N LEU A 114 -3.40 -7.26 32.60
CA LEU A 114 -2.54 -8.45 32.63
C LEU A 114 -3.24 -9.68 32.05
N GLU A 115 -4.53 -9.86 32.34
CA GLU A 115 -5.33 -10.94 31.75
C GLU A 115 -5.47 -10.77 30.23
N LEU A 116 -5.70 -9.53 29.75
CA LEU A 116 -5.75 -9.25 28.31
C LEU A 116 -4.42 -9.51 27.60
N LEU A 117 -3.29 -9.17 28.22
CA LEU A 117 -1.97 -9.52 27.68
C LEU A 117 -1.80 -11.03 27.61
N GLY A 118 -2.17 -11.77 28.66
CA GLY A 118 -2.09 -13.23 28.69
C GLY A 118 -2.96 -13.95 27.65
N GLU A 119 -4.03 -13.31 27.18
CA GLU A 119 -4.95 -13.86 26.17
C GLU A 119 -4.48 -13.66 24.72
N LEU A 120 -3.38 -12.94 24.49
CA LEU A 120 -2.82 -12.73 23.15
C LEU A 120 -2.17 -14.02 22.60
N ASP A 121 -2.36 -14.27 21.31
CA ASP A 121 -1.67 -15.37 20.62
C ASP A 121 -0.20 -15.03 20.35
N TYR A 122 0.64 -15.14 21.37
CA TYR A 122 2.08 -14.87 21.27
C TYR A 122 2.79 -15.83 20.30
N VAL A 123 2.33 -17.07 20.20
CA VAL A 123 2.93 -18.08 19.31
C VAL A 123 2.60 -17.73 17.86
N GLY A 124 1.34 -17.38 17.56
CA GLY A 124 0.93 -16.90 16.24
C GLY A 124 1.66 -15.63 15.84
N VAL A 125 1.78 -14.65 16.75
CA VAL A 125 2.55 -13.40 16.51
C VAL A 125 4.02 -13.70 16.23
N PHE A 126 4.65 -14.60 17.00
CA PHE A 126 6.04 -15.00 16.77
C PHE A 126 6.21 -15.69 15.42
N LEU A 127 5.39 -16.69 15.11
CA LEU A 127 5.44 -17.44 13.85
C LEU A 127 5.19 -16.53 12.64
N PHE A 128 4.22 -15.63 12.73
CA PHE A 128 3.94 -14.64 11.69
C PHE A 128 5.10 -13.68 11.47
N THR A 129 5.66 -13.13 12.55
CA THR A 129 6.80 -12.20 12.47
C THR A 129 8.03 -12.91 11.91
N ALA A 130 8.37 -14.10 12.43
CA ALA A 130 9.49 -14.90 11.95
C ALA A 130 9.33 -15.27 10.47
N ALA A 131 8.13 -15.70 10.05
CA ALA A 131 7.84 -16.03 8.66
C ALA A 131 8.05 -14.82 7.74
N ALA A 132 7.44 -13.68 8.07
CA ALA A 132 7.55 -12.46 7.28
C ALA A 132 9.00 -11.95 7.22
N THR A 133 9.70 -11.88 8.36
CA THR A 133 11.08 -11.38 8.42
C THR A 133 12.05 -12.27 7.66
N LEU A 134 12.00 -13.60 7.86
CA LEU A 134 12.96 -14.51 7.21
C LEU A 134 12.75 -14.59 5.70
N LEU A 135 11.48 -14.61 5.23
CA LEU A 135 11.18 -14.53 3.80
C LEU A 135 11.72 -13.23 3.18
N LEU A 136 11.50 -12.10 3.85
CA LEU A 136 11.97 -10.79 3.37
C LEU A 136 13.51 -10.71 3.34
N VAL A 137 14.19 -11.20 4.37
CA VAL A 137 15.66 -11.19 4.44
C VAL A 137 16.24 -12.03 3.31
N GLY A 138 15.74 -13.24 3.09
CA GLY A 138 16.23 -14.10 2.02
C GLY A 138 16.07 -13.48 0.64
N ILE A 139 14.88 -12.93 0.34
CA ILE A 139 14.61 -12.24 -0.92
C ILE A 139 15.48 -10.98 -1.07
N ASN A 140 15.74 -10.25 0.02
CA ASN A 140 16.59 -9.06 -0.01
C ASN A 140 18.07 -9.37 -0.31
N PHE A 141 18.55 -10.52 0.17
CA PHE A 141 19.92 -10.97 -0.06
C PHE A 141 20.15 -11.49 -1.47
N GLY A 142 19.17 -12.19 -2.04
CA GLY A 142 19.25 -12.78 -3.37
C GLY A 142 19.51 -11.73 -4.46
N GLY A 143 20.56 -11.94 -5.26
CA GLY A 143 20.91 -11.08 -6.40
C GLY A 143 21.50 -9.72 -6.03
N ARG A 144 21.57 -9.39 -4.74
CA ARG A 144 22.13 -8.12 -4.24
C ARG A 144 23.42 -8.32 -3.46
N GLN A 145 23.39 -9.17 -2.42
CA GLN A 145 24.54 -9.42 -1.55
C GLN A 145 25.12 -10.82 -1.78
N TYR A 146 24.25 -11.81 -2.04
CA TYR A 146 24.63 -13.18 -2.32
C TYR A 146 23.96 -13.66 -3.61
N GLU A 147 24.60 -14.60 -4.29
CA GLU A 147 23.97 -15.28 -5.42
C GLU A 147 22.71 -16.03 -4.97
N TRP A 148 21.70 -16.12 -5.84
CA TRP A 148 20.42 -16.79 -5.52
C TRP A 148 20.55 -18.25 -5.08
N LYS A 149 21.62 -18.93 -5.52
CA LYS A 149 21.92 -20.32 -5.16
C LYS A 149 22.64 -20.46 -3.80
N SER A 150 23.04 -19.34 -3.19
CA SER A 150 23.76 -19.35 -1.92
C SER A 150 22.89 -19.89 -0.78
N PRO A 151 23.44 -20.71 0.13
CA PRO A 151 22.73 -21.16 1.33
C PRO A 151 22.17 -20.00 2.17
N ALA A 152 22.88 -18.87 2.21
CA ALA A 152 22.46 -17.67 2.95
C ALA A 152 21.16 -17.04 2.41
N VAL A 153 20.78 -17.33 1.16
CA VAL A 153 19.53 -16.87 0.53
C VAL A 153 18.44 -17.92 0.71
N ILE A 154 18.76 -19.18 0.44
CA ILE A 154 17.77 -20.27 0.43
C ILE A 154 17.31 -20.63 1.85
N ALA A 155 18.22 -20.70 2.82
CA ALA A 155 17.89 -21.11 4.19
C ALA A 155 16.81 -20.22 4.84
N PRO A 156 16.95 -18.87 4.87
CA PRO A 156 15.90 -18.03 5.45
C PRO A 156 14.58 -18.09 4.68
N ILE A 157 14.58 -18.29 3.35
CA ILE A 157 13.35 -18.45 2.58
C ILE A 157 12.62 -19.73 2.99
N VAL A 158 13.33 -20.86 3.06
CA VAL A 158 12.75 -22.16 3.41
C VAL A 158 12.24 -22.17 4.85
N VAL A 159 13.03 -21.64 5.79
CA VAL A 159 12.62 -21.55 7.21
C VAL A 159 11.44 -20.60 7.37
N GLY A 160 11.46 -19.44 6.71
CA GLY A 160 10.34 -18.50 6.74
C GLY A 160 9.03 -19.10 6.19
N PHE A 161 9.12 -19.86 5.09
CA PHE A 161 7.98 -20.60 4.55
C PHE A 161 7.50 -21.69 5.52
N ALA A 162 8.41 -22.44 6.14
CA ALA A 162 8.06 -23.44 7.15
C ALA A 162 7.34 -22.81 8.36
N CYS A 163 7.78 -21.63 8.82
CA CYS A 163 7.09 -20.86 9.86
C CYS A 163 5.69 -20.40 9.43
N ALA A 164 5.50 -19.99 8.16
CA ALA A 164 4.18 -19.63 7.63
C ALA A 164 3.21 -20.83 7.60
N VAL A 165 3.71 -22.00 7.19
CA VAL A 165 2.94 -23.25 7.21
C VAL A 165 2.61 -23.66 8.65
N ALA A 166 3.58 -23.55 9.57
CA ALA A 166 3.37 -23.82 10.98
C ALA A 166 2.31 -22.89 11.59
N LEU A 167 2.31 -21.60 11.22
CA LEU A 167 1.28 -20.64 11.62
C LEU A 167 -0.11 -21.09 11.16
N GLY A 168 -0.24 -21.52 9.90
CA GLY A 168 -1.51 -22.04 9.37
C GLY A 168 -2.03 -23.25 10.14
N PHE A 169 -1.15 -24.17 10.55
CA PHE A 169 -1.53 -25.30 11.40
C PHE A 169 -1.86 -24.89 12.84
N TRP A 170 -1.10 -23.95 13.41
CA TRP A 170 -1.32 -23.42 14.76
C TRP A 170 -2.72 -22.79 14.88
N GLU A 171 -3.04 -21.87 13.98
CA GLU A 171 -4.30 -21.11 13.97
C GLU A 171 -5.54 -21.97 13.66
N THR A 172 -5.36 -23.08 12.96
CA THR A 172 -6.49 -23.97 12.60
C THR A 172 -6.74 -25.07 13.63
N LYS A 173 -5.72 -25.49 14.38
CA LYS A 173 -5.81 -26.63 15.31
C LYS A 173 -5.90 -26.23 16.78
N MET A 174 -5.36 -25.08 17.16
CA MET A 174 -5.39 -24.63 18.55
C MET A 174 -6.69 -23.87 18.86
N ASP A 175 -7.23 -24.08 20.06
CA ASP A 175 -8.42 -23.36 20.53
C ASP A 175 -8.01 -21.99 21.09
N LEU A 176 -7.89 -21.02 20.20
CA LEU A 176 -7.47 -19.65 20.51
C LEU A 176 -8.68 -18.74 20.74
N LYS A 177 -8.67 -17.99 21.83
CA LYS A 177 -9.73 -17.02 22.15
C LYS A 177 -9.72 -15.80 21.23
N TYR A 178 -8.51 -15.31 20.90
CA TYR A 178 -8.28 -14.20 19.98
C TYR A 178 -7.17 -14.59 18.97
N PRO A 179 -7.50 -15.43 17.97
CA PRO A 179 -6.53 -15.82 16.95
C PRO A 179 -6.04 -14.60 16.17
N LEU A 180 -4.75 -14.57 15.81
CA LEU A 180 -4.17 -13.48 15.02
C LEU A 180 -4.77 -13.50 13.60
N LEU A 181 -4.96 -14.69 13.03
CA LEU A 181 -5.55 -14.90 11.71
C LEU A 181 -6.81 -15.78 11.81
N PRO A 182 -7.99 -15.19 12.10
CA PRO A 182 -9.22 -15.96 12.35
C PRO A 182 -9.59 -16.87 11.16
N PRO A 183 -9.59 -18.22 11.32
CA PRO A 183 -9.82 -19.15 10.22
C PRO A 183 -11.20 -18.99 9.55
N LYS A 184 -12.19 -18.49 10.31
CA LYS A 184 -13.55 -18.21 9.81
C LYS A 184 -13.55 -17.18 8.68
N LEU A 185 -12.65 -16.19 8.71
CA LEU A 185 -12.53 -15.19 7.66
C LEU A 185 -11.87 -15.78 6.40
N PHE A 186 -10.84 -16.62 6.57
CA PHE A 186 -10.13 -17.26 5.45
C PHE A 186 -10.97 -18.31 4.69
N LYS A 187 -12.04 -18.85 5.31
CA LYS A 187 -13.03 -19.68 4.59
C LYS A 187 -13.85 -18.88 3.56
N LYS A 188 -13.99 -17.56 3.73
CA LYS A 188 -14.72 -16.68 2.80
C LYS A 188 -13.80 -16.25 1.65
N VAL A 189 -13.47 -17.20 0.76
CA VAL A 189 -12.44 -17.01 -0.28
C VAL A 189 -12.70 -15.79 -1.17
N ARG A 190 -13.89 -15.68 -1.77
CA ARG A 190 -14.19 -14.59 -2.72
C ARG A 190 -14.41 -13.22 -2.07
N GLY A 191 -14.92 -13.20 -0.84
CA GLY A 191 -15.25 -11.97 -0.12
C GLY A 191 -14.10 -11.39 0.70
N PHE A 192 -13.16 -12.23 1.17
CA PHE A 192 -12.08 -11.82 2.05
C PHE A 192 -10.70 -12.16 1.48
N VAL A 193 -10.44 -13.43 1.15
CA VAL A 193 -9.11 -13.88 0.71
C VAL A 193 -8.69 -13.21 -0.61
N MET A 194 -9.58 -13.16 -1.60
CA MET A 194 -9.28 -12.50 -2.88
C MET A 194 -9.05 -10.99 -2.73
N VAL A 195 -9.76 -10.34 -1.80
CA VAL A 195 -9.53 -8.93 -1.49
C VAL A 195 -8.15 -8.73 -0.88
N ILE A 196 -7.74 -9.59 0.05
CA ILE A 196 -6.39 -9.60 0.62
C ILE A 196 -5.32 -9.80 -0.46
N VAL A 197 -5.53 -10.74 -1.38
CA VAL A 197 -4.59 -10.99 -2.49
C VAL A 197 -4.48 -9.76 -3.39
N VAL A 198 -5.59 -9.13 -3.74
CA VAL A 198 -5.58 -7.88 -4.52
C VAL A 198 -4.84 -6.77 -3.77
N CYS A 199 -5.10 -6.56 -2.48
CA CYS A 199 -4.39 -5.57 -1.66
C CYS A 199 -2.89 -5.89 -1.56
N PHE A 200 -2.52 -7.16 -1.45
CA PHE A 200 -1.15 -7.60 -1.40
C PHE A 200 -0.42 -7.30 -2.71
N VAL A 201 -0.95 -7.73 -3.86
CA VAL A 201 -0.33 -7.51 -5.18
C VAL A 201 -0.38 -6.03 -5.59
N GLY A 202 -1.44 -5.30 -5.25
CA GLY A 202 -1.51 -3.84 -5.44
C GLY A 202 -0.46 -3.11 -4.59
N GLY A 203 -0.30 -3.51 -3.32
CA GLY A 203 0.72 -2.96 -2.43
C GLY A 203 2.14 -3.25 -2.86
N MET A 204 2.38 -4.44 -3.43
CA MET A 204 3.65 -4.80 -4.07
C MET A 204 4.05 -3.75 -5.12
N LEU A 205 3.15 -3.45 -6.05
CA LEU A 205 3.41 -2.48 -7.12
C LEU A 205 3.65 -1.09 -6.56
N TYR A 206 2.81 -0.63 -5.63
CA TYR A 206 2.93 0.70 -5.05
C TYR A 206 4.28 0.93 -4.38
N TYR A 207 4.63 0.13 -3.36
CA TYR A 207 5.79 0.41 -2.51
C TYR A 207 7.09 0.25 -3.26
N SER A 208 7.09 -0.66 -4.24
CA SER A 208 8.23 -0.81 -5.13
C SER A 208 8.41 0.44 -5.98
N MET A 209 7.32 0.97 -6.57
CA MET A 209 7.41 2.16 -7.40
C MET A 209 7.76 3.41 -6.61
N THR A 210 7.34 3.57 -5.35
CA THR A 210 7.74 4.71 -4.52
C THR A 210 9.24 4.74 -4.24
N VAL A 211 9.93 3.60 -4.28
CA VAL A 211 11.40 3.52 -4.12
C VAL A 211 12.12 3.58 -5.46
N LEU A 212 11.64 2.83 -6.46
CA LEU A 212 12.33 2.67 -7.75
C LEU A 212 12.16 3.91 -8.62
N TRP A 213 10.97 4.52 -8.65
CA TRP A 213 10.72 5.67 -9.50
C TRP A 213 11.61 6.87 -9.15
N PRO A 214 11.74 7.32 -7.88
CA PRO A 214 12.68 8.39 -7.56
C PRO A 214 14.12 8.07 -7.96
N ARG A 215 14.55 6.81 -7.78
CA ARG A 215 15.89 6.36 -8.18
C ARG A 215 16.09 6.39 -9.69
N GLN A 216 15.12 5.89 -10.46
CA GLN A 216 15.19 5.86 -11.92
C GLN A 216 15.02 7.25 -12.52
N SER A 217 14.04 8.02 -12.07
CA SER A 217 13.81 9.37 -12.60
C SER A 217 14.97 10.32 -12.35
N ALA A 218 15.59 10.24 -11.15
CA ALA A 218 16.77 11.03 -10.82
C ALA A 218 18.02 10.63 -11.62
N THR A 219 18.04 9.45 -12.24
CA THR A 219 19.18 8.97 -13.02
C THR A 219 18.96 9.03 -14.53
N LEU A 220 17.72 8.88 -15.01
CA LEU A 220 17.38 8.79 -16.42
C LEU A 220 16.91 10.12 -17.02
N PHE A 221 16.10 10.87 -16.26
CA PHE A 221 15.34 12.02 -16.75
C PHE A 221 15.88 13.36 -16.23
N VAL A 222 16.48 13.38 -15.03
CA VAL A 222 16.92 14.63 -14.41
C VAL A 222 18.42 14.59 -14.08
N PRO A 223 19.26 15.45 -14.70
CA PRO A 223 20.68 15.51 -14.40
C PRO A 223 20.97 15.99 -12.96
N ALA A 224 22.19 15.72 -12.49
CA ALA A 224 22.58 15.87 -11.08
C ALA A 224 22.67 17.32 -10.57
N ASP A 225 22.78 18.26 -11.48
CA ASP A 225 22.83 19.71 -11.25
C ASP A 225 21.48 20.30 -10.82
N LYS A 226 20.36 19.58 -11.01
CA LYS A 226 18.99 20.09 -10.77
C LYS A 226 18.27 19.31 -9.66
N PRO A 227 18.62 19.52 -8.38
CA PRO A 227 18.03 18.80 -7.26
C PRO A 227 16.52 19.01 -7.09
N ILE A 228 15.99 20.23 -7.34
CA ILE A 228 14.55 20.51 -7.21
C ILE A 228 13.73 19.71 -8.23
N MET A 229 14.21 19.60 -9.48
CA MET A 229 13.55 18.80 -10.50
C MET A 229 13.51 17.31 -10.13
N ARG A 230 14.55 16.79 -9.46
CA ARG A 230 14.54 15.42 -8.93
C ARG A 230 13.44 15.23 -7.88
N GLY A 231 13.23 16.23 -7.03
CA GLY A 231 12.13 16.25 -6.05
C GLY A 231 10.74 16.26 -6.69
N ILE A 232 10.55 17.04 -7.76
CA ILE A 232 9.27 17.08 -8.49
C ILE A 232 8.96 15.71 -9.11
N TYR A 233 9.94 15.11 -9.79
CA TYR A 233 9.75 13.78 -10.38
C TYR A 233 9.49 12.72 -9.31
N ALA A 234 10.23 12.75 -8.19
CA ALA A 234 10.03 11.82 -7.08
C ALA A 234 8.62 11.91 -6.46
N ASN A 235 8.01 13.10 -6.45
CA ASN A 235 6.67 13.32 -5.89
C ASN A 235 5.50 12.79 -6.75
N ILE A 236 5.73 12.42 -8.01
CA ILE A 236 4.66 11.99 -8.92
C ILE A 236 3.90 10.77 -8.35
N PHE A 237 4.62 9.80 -7.80
CA PHE A 237 4.01 8.58 -7.25
C PHE A 237 3.27 8.79 -5.93
N PRO A 238 3.84 9.48 -4.91
CA PRO A 238 3.11 9.82 -3.68
C PRO A 238 1.82 10.62 -3.94
N LEU A 239 1.86 11.60 -4.85
CA LEU A 239 0.65 12.37 -5.19
C LEU A 239 -0.42 11.52 -5.87
N GLY A 240 -0.01 10.55 -6.71
CA GLY A 240 -0.93 9.57 -7.31
C GLY A 240 -1.61 8.66 -6.29
N THR A 241 -1.10 8.54 -5.05
CA THR A 241 -1.78 7.76 -4.01
C THR A 241 -2.90 8.45 -3.27
N LEU A 242 -2.96 9.78 -3.31
CA LEU A 242 -4.14 10.52 -2.82
C LEU A 242 -5.41 10.07 -3.56
N THR A 243 -5.27 9.50 -4.75
CA THR A 243 -6.36 8.97 -5.58
C THR A 243 -6.65 7.47 -5.35
N VAL A 244 -5.77 6.72 -4.66
CA VAL A 244 -5.83 5.25 -4.52
C VAL A 244 -6.13 4.80 -3.08
N GLY A 245 -6.36 5.74 -2.15
CA GLY A 245 -6.55 5.51 -0.70
C GLY A 245 -7.81 4.71 -0.30
N LEU A 246 -8.03 3.54 -0.88
CA LEU A 246 -9.12 2.61 -0.54
C LEU A 246 -8.64 1.16 -0.30
N ALA A 247 -7.32 0.91 -0.19
CA ALA A 247 -6.77 -0.45 -0.26
C ALA A 247 -5.80 -0.84 0.88
N GLY A 248 -6.31 -0.96 2.11
CA GLY A 248 -6.11 -2.11 3.02
C GLY A 248 -4.74 -2.47 3.61
N THR A 249 -4.78 -3.33 4.64
CA THR A 249 -3.68 -3.69 5.56
C THR A 249 -2.59 -4.62 5.02
N PHE A 250 -2.86 -5.43 3.98
CA PHE A 250 -1.89 -6.36 3.40
C PHE A 250 -0.89 -5.72 2.43
N ARG A 251 -1.05 -4.41 2.20
CA ARG A 251 -0.24 -3.58 1.33
C ARG A 251 1.23 -3.51 1.75
N LEU A 252 1.46 -3.41 3.07
CA LEU A 252 2.80 -3.23 3.65
C LEU A 252 3.71 -4.45 3.40
N LEU A 253 3.18 -5.66 3.65
CA LEU A 253 3.94 -6.90 3.50
C LEU A 253 4.28 -7.18 2.04
N GLY A 254 3.29 -7.06 1.15
CA GLY A 254 3.50 -7.18 -0.29
C GLY A 254 4.51 -6.14 -0.77
N GLY A 255 4.35 -4.89 -0.32
CA GLY A 255 5.25 -3.79 -0.65
C GLY A 255 6.72 -4.07 -0.31
N ALA A 256 6.99 -4.61 0.87
CA ALA A 256 8.35 -4.95 1.30
C ALA A 256 8.96 -6.07 0.42
N ILE A 257 8.18 -7.13 0.14
CA ILE A 257 8.61 -8.25 -0.71
C ILE A 257 8.94 -7.75 -2.11
N ALA A 258 8.03 -6.99 -2.70
CA ALA A 258 8.23 -6.47 -4.04
C ALA A 258 9.42 -5.51 -4.09
N THR A 259 9.54 -4.58 -3.16
CA THR A 259 10.68 -3.66 -3.10
C THR A 259 12.01 -4.42 -3.09
N ALA A 260 12.08 -5.52 -2.34
CA ALA A 260 13.24 -6.41 -2.33
C ALA A 260 13.46 -7.09 -3.70
N ILE A 261 12.42 -7.71 -4.28
CA ILE A 261 12.49 -8.36 -5.61
C ILE A 261 12.93 -7.37 -6.69
N TYR A 262 12.27 -6.23 -6.81
CA TYR A 262 12.61 -5.24 -7.81
C TYR A 262 13.99 -4.63 -7.59
N SER A 263 14.38 -4.35 -6.35
CA SER A 263 15.72 -3.86 -6.08
C SER A 263 16.77 -4.91 -6.46
N ALA A 264 16.53 -6.19 -6.17
CA ALA A 264 17.41 -7.28 -6.54
C ALA A 264 17.52 -7.42 -8.06
N ILE A 265 16.39 -7.50 -8.77
CA ILE A 265 16.34 -7.58 -10.24
C ILE A 265 17.01 -6.36 -10.87
N LEU A 266 16.70 -5.15 -10.39
CA LEU A 266 17.32 -3.93 -10.90
C LEU A 266 18.83 -3.96 -10.70
N THR A 267 19.32 -4.29 -9.50
CA THR A 267 20.75 -4.33 -9.22
C THR A 267 21.46 -5.39 -10.05
N GLN A 268 20.92 -6.61 -10.15
CA GLN A 268 21.49 -7.69 -10.92
C GLN A 268 21.53 -7.35 -12.41
N THR A 269 20.39 -6.96 -12.99
CA THR A 269 20.29 -6.61 -14.41
C THR A 269 21.17 -5.41 -14.76
N PHE A 270 21.26 -4.43 -13.85
CA PHE A 270 22.17 -3.31 -14.00
C PHE A 270 23.62 -3.78 -14.08
N ASN A 271 24.07 -4.64 -13.17
CA ASN A 271 25.43 -5.16 -13.16
C ASN A 271 25.75 -6.00 -14.42
N ASP A 272 24.80 -6.79 -14.90
CA ASP A 272 24.99 -7.65 -16.08
C ASP A 272 25.02 -6.84 -17.39
N SER A 273 24.12 -5.87 -17.54
CA SER A 273 23.97 -5.12 -18.79
C SER A 273 24.93 -3.93 -18.93
N ILE A 274 25.40 -3.34 -17.82
CA ILE A 274 26.19 -2.10 -17.88
C ILE A 274 27.53 -2.30 -18.58
N VAL A 275 28.18 -3.45 -18.40
CA VAL A 275 29.50 -3.73 -19.00
C VAL A 275 29.40 -3.76 -20.52
N GLY A 276 28.44 -4.53 -21.05
CA GLY A 276 28.22 -4.61 -22.50
C GLY A 276 27.78 -3.27 -23.10
N LYS A 277 26.89 -2.54 -22.42
CA LYS A 277 26.42 -1.23 -22.90
C LYS A 277 27.54 -0.19 -22.91
N VAL A 278 28.36 -0.11 -21.87
CA VAL A 278 29.49 0.83 -21.82
C VAL A 278 30.52 0.47 -22.88
N ARG A 279 30.86 -0.81 -23.06
CA ARG A 279 31.77 -1.26 -24.14
C ARG A 279 31.26 -0.89 -25.53
N ASN A 280 29.98 -1.11 -25.81
CA ASN A 280 29.38 -0.71 -27.08
C ASN A 280 29.42 0.81 -27.27
N ALA A 281 29.16 1.56 -26.20
CA ALA A 281 29.12 3.02 -26.22
C ALA A 281 30.51 3.67 -26.44
N ILE A 282 31.59 3.05 -25.97
CA ILE A 282 32.97 3.55 -26.15
C ILE A 282 33.67 3.00 -27.40
N SER A 283 33.10 1.99 -28.05
CA SER A 283 33.71 1.35 -29.22
C SER A 283 34.00 2.33 -30.38
N GLN A 284 33.21 3.40 -30.49
CA GLN A 284 33.36 4.43 -31.53
C GLN A 284 34.13 5.68 -31.06
N THR A 285 34.48 5.79 -29.77
CA THR A 285 35.09 7.01 -29.20
C THR A 285 36.60 6.93 -29.07
N GLY A 286 37.22 5.79 -29.43
CA GLY A 286 38.67 5.58 -29.31
C GLY A 286 39.19 5.60 -27.87
N PHE A 287 38.34 5.28 -26.90
CA PHE A 287 38.69 5.36 -25.47
C PHE A 287 39.73 4.27 -25.09
N PRO A 288 40.74 4.57 -24.26
CA PRO A 288 41.76 3.60 -23.88
C PRO A 288 41.17 2.40 -23.13
N GLN A 289 41.42 1.18 -23.61
CA GLN A 289 40.97 -0.06 -22.94
C GLN A 289 41.57 -0.22 -21.53
N SER A 290 42.75 0.34 -21.28
CA SER A 290 43.38 0.36 -19.95
C SER A 290 42.57 1.13 -18.90
N SER A 291 41.79 2.12 -19.33
CA SER A 291 40.95 2.96 -18.45
C SER A 291 39.49 2.48 -18.38
N GLU A 292 39.14 1.39 -19.08
CA GLU A 292 37.77 0.88 -19.17
C GLU A 292 37.20 0.50 -17.80
N ALA A 293 38.01 -0.14 -16.93
CA ALA A 293 37.59 -0.52 -15.59
C ALA A 293 37.25 0.70 -14.72
N ALA A 294 38.03 1.78 -14.84
CA ALA A 294 37.78 3.04 -14.13
C ALA A 294 36.53 3.74 -14.66
N LEU A 295 36.31 3.72 -15.97
CA LEU A 295 35.07 4.23 -16.57
C LEU A 295 33.86 3.43 -16.10
N LEU A 296 33.91 2.10 -16.12
CA LEU A 296 32.83 1.24 -15.62
C LEU A 296 32.49 1.53 -14.15
N ALA A 297 33.51 1.72 -13.30
CA ALA A 297 33.32 2.10 -11.91
C ALA A 297 32.65 3.48 -11.77
N ALA A 298 33.09 4.46 -12.55
CA ALA A 298 32.48 5.80 -12.57
C ALA A 298 31.04 5.77 -13.12
N THR A 299 30.78 4.99 -14.17
CA THR A 299 29.45 4.83 -14.76
C THR A 299 28.48 4.21 -13.76
N ARG A 300 28.90 3.22 -12.96
CA ARG A 300 28.04 2.63 -11.91
C ARG A 300 27.54 3.65 -10.88
N LEU A 301 28.33 4.68 -10.60
CA LEU A 301 27.98 5.74 -9.67
C LEU A 301 27.24 6.90 -10.36
N ASN A 302 27.50 7.12 -11.65
CA ASN A 302 26.89 8.14 -12.50
C ASN A 302 26.89 9.55 -11.87
N THR A 303 28.02 9.95 -11.30
CA THR A 303 28.19 11.28 -10.69
C THR A 303 29.27 12.09 -11.43
N PRO A 304 29.09 13.41 -11.59
CA PRO A 304 30.07 14.26 -12.28
C PRO A 304 31.47 14.19 -11.67
N ALA A 305 31.55 14.08 -10.34
CA ALA A 305 32.81 14.00 -9.61
C ALA A 305 33.61 12.72 -9.95
N PHE A 306 32.95 11.57 -10.09
CA PHE A 306 33.65 10.32 -10.41
C PHE A 306 34.08 10.27 -11.88
N TYR A 307 33.29 10.80 -12.80
CA TYR A 307 33.72 10.92 -14.20
C TYR A 307 34.96 11.81 -14.36
N ALA A 308 35.12 12.85 -13.52
CA ALA A 308 36.30 13.70 -13.56
C ALA A 308 37.61 12.99 -13.17
N THR A 309 37.52 11.87 -12.45
CA THR A 309 38.70 11.10 -12.01
C THR A 309 39.23 10.10 -13.03
N VAL A 310 38.49 9.84 -14.12
CA VAL A 310 38.85 8.78 -15.06
C VAL A 310 39.79 9.31 -16.15
N PRO A 311 40.97 8.70 -16.35
CA PRO A 311 41.92 9.15 -17.37
C PRO A 311 41.36 8.98 -18.79
N GLY A 312 41.48 10.01 -19.63
CA GLY A 312 41.00 10.01 -21.01
C GLY A 312 39.53 10.41 -21.18
N MET A 313 38.90 10.99 -20.15
CA MET A 313 37.52 11.46 -20.21
C MET A 313 37.36 12.60 -21.23
N ASN A 314 36.43 12.44 -22.16
CA ASN A 314 35.97 13.52 -23.03
C ASN A 314 34.43 13.63 -22.95
N ALA A 315 33.88 14.74 -23.48
CA ALA A 315 32.45 15.01 -23.40
C ALA A 315 31.59 13.94 -24.10
N ALA A 316 32.11 13.34 -25.18
CA ALA A 316 31.43 12.29 -25.94
C ALA A 316 31.37 10.96 -25.17
N VAL A 317 32.47 10.55 -24.53
CA VAL A 317 32.56 9.35 -23.68
C VAL A 317 31.65 9.48 -22.46
N ARG A 318 31.60 10.66 -21.85
CA ARG A 318 30.67 10.94 -20.74
C ARG A 318 29.20 10.81 -21.19
N ALA A 319 28.83 11.44 -22.30
CA ALA A 319 27.47 11.35 -22.83
C ALA A 319 27.09 9.91 -23.22
N ALA A 320 28.04 9.16 -23.80
CA ALA A 320 27.85 7.77 -24.17
C ALA A 320 27.73 6.85 -22.94
N ALA A 321 28.52 7.09 -21.89
CA ALA A 321 28.43 6.39 -20.61
C ALA A 321 27.11 6.69 -19.88
N GLU A 322 26.66 7.94 -19.89
CA GLU A 322 25.36 8.35 -19.33
C GLU A 322 24.20 7.72 -20.10
N LEU A 323 24.30 7.58 -21.42
CA LEU A 323 23.31 6.88 -22.24
C LEU A 323 23.31 5.37 -21.97
N ALA A 324 24.49 4.76 -21.84
CA ALA A 324 24.63 3.34 -21.49
C ALA A 324 24.05 3.01 -20.11
N TYR A 325 24.16 3.96 -19.17
CA TYR A 325 23.55 3.86 -17.84
C TYR A 325 22.01 3.82 -17.91
N LYS A 326 21.40 4.37 -18.96
CA LYS A 326 19.93 4.35 -19.09
C LYS A 326 19.41 2.93 -19.33
N LEU A 327 18.73 2.37 -18.33
CA LEU A 327 18.19 1.02 -18.34
C LEU A 327 16.66 1.02 -18.18
N ALA A 328 15.95 0.30 -19.05
CA ALA A 328 14.49 0.27 -19.14
C ALA A 328 13.82 -0.96 -18.52
N LEU A 329 14.52 -1.77 -17.71
CA LEU A 329 14.08 -3.15 -17.45
C LEU A 329 13.10 -3.36 -16.29
N VAL A 330 12.94 -2.39 -15.39
CA VAL A 330 12.09 -2.54 -14.18
C VAL A 330 10.59 -2.53 -14.51
N PHE A 331 10.18 -1.82 -15.57
CA PHE A 331 8.76 -1.62 -15.88
C PHE A 331 8.05 -2.91 -16.33
N LEU A 332 8.78 -3.88 -16.90
CA LEU A 332 8.19 -5.15 -17.32
C LEU A 332 7.70 -6.01 -16.14
N VAL A 333 8.45 -6.00 -15.03
CA VAL A 333 8.07 -6.71 -13.80
C VAL A 333 6.83 -6.05 -13.18
N ALA A 334 6.70 -4.73 -13.29
CA ALA A 334 5.52 -3.99 -12.84
C ALA A 334 4.26 -4.36 -13.62
N ILE A 335 4.39 -4.54 -14.93
CA ILE A 335 3.27 -5.01 -15.76
C ILE A 335 2.83 -6.41 -15.31
N ALA A 336 3.77 -7.32 -15.03
CA ALA A 336 3.43 -8.68 -14.59
C ALA A 336 2.62 -8.69 -13.27
N PHE A 337 3.05 -7.91 -12.26
CA PHE A 337 2.29 -7.80 -11.01
C PHE A 337 0.95 -7.07 -11.19
N GLY A 338 0.89 -6.03 -12.04
CA GLY A 338 -0.34 -5.33 -12.35
C GLY A 338 -1.38 -6.21 -13.05
N VAL A 339 -0.94 -7.06 -13.99
CA VAL A 339 -1.79 -8.06 -14.63
C VAL A 339 -2.29 -9.08 -13.60
N ALA A 340 -1.41 -9.59 -12.73
CA ALA A 340 -1.81 -10.52 -11.67
C ALA A 340 -2.84 -9.91 -10.71
N ALA A 341 -2.69 -8.63 -10.32
CA ALA A 341 -3.67 -7.92 -9.50
C ALA A 341 -5.02 -7.78 -10.23
N THR A 342 -4.98 -7.42 -11.51
CA THR A 342 -6.20 -7.30 -12.34
C THR A 342 -6.92 -8.64 -12.47
N VAL A 343 -6.17 -9.72 -12.70
CA VAL A 343 -6.71 -11.09 -12.74
C VAL A 343 -7.34 -11.46 -11.40
N ALA A 344 -6.66 -11.20 -10.29
CA ALA A 344 -7.21 -11.45 -8.96
C ALA A 344 -8.48 -10.63 -8.68
N ALA A 345 -8.56 -9.39 -9.19
CA ALA A 345 -9.73 -8.54 -9.05
C ALA A 345 -10.98 -9.15 -9.73
N PHE A 346 -10.84 -9.85 -10.86
CA PHE A 346 -11.97 -10.54 -11.50
C PHE A 346 -12.58 -11.66 -10.63
N PHE A 347 -11.84 -12.20 -9.66
CA PHE A 347 -12.35 -13.22 -8.74
C PHE A 347 -13.00 -12.64 -7.48
N THR A 348 -12.91 -11.32 -7.28
CA THR A 348 -13.63 -10.64 -6.20
C THR A 348 -15.12 -10.55 -6.52
N VAL A 349 -15.95 -10.57 -5.49
CA VAL A 349 -17.40 -10.40 -5.62
C VAL A 349 -17.74 -8.96 -5.29
N SER A 350 -18.49 -8.29 -6.18
CA SER A 350 -19.09 -7.00 -5.87
C SER A 350 -19.95 -7.13 -4.61
N THR A 351 -19.78 -6.22 -3.65
CA THR A 351 -20.73 -6.09 -2.55
C THR A 351 -22.13 -5.90 -3.13
N ASP A 352 -23.09 -6.70 -2.66
CA ASP A 352 -24.46 -6.67 -3.16
C ASP A 352 -25.02 -5.25 -3.05
N VAL A 353 -25.54 -4.69 -4.14
CA VAL A 353 -26.09 -3.33 -4.18
C VAL A 353 -27.25 -3.20 -3.19
N ARG A 354 -27.95 -4.27 -2.87
CA ARG A 354 -29.02 -4.30 -1.85
C ARG A 354 -28.51 -4.04 -0.43
N THR A 355 -27.22 -4.27 -0.17
CA THR A 355 -26.58 -3.90 1.10
C THR A 355 -26.06 -2.46 1.12
N LYS A 356 -26.10 -1.74 -0.02
CA LYS A 356 -25.74 -0.32 -0.15
C LYS A 356 -26.95 0.59 0.08
N THR A 357 -27.70 0.37 1.15
CA THR A 357 -28.79 1.27 1.53
C THR A 357 -28.25 2.40 2.39
N ASN A 358 -28.68 3.65 2.14
CA ASN A 358 -28.48 4.80 3.05
C ASN A 358 -29.23 4.66 4.39
N LYS A 359 -29.75 3.47 4.71
CA LYS A 359 -30.41 3.19 5.98
C LYS A 359 -29.35 2.93 7.04
N ARG A 360 -29.46 3.66 8.16
CA ARG A 360 -28.60 3.56 9.34
C ARG A 360 -28.55 2.10 9.80
N ALA A 361 -27.37 1.48 9.78
CA ALA A 361 -27.21 0.06 10.10
C ALA A 361 -26.90 -0.22 11.58
N VAL A 362 -26.51 0.80 12.34
CA VAL A 362 -26.28 0.70 13.80
C VAL A 362 -26.94 1.90 14.46
N VAL A 363 -27.97 1.63 15.27
CA VAL A 363 -28.53 2.59 16.23
C VAL A 363 -27.76 2.39 17.53
N LEU A 364 -27.12 3.46 18.03
CA LEU A 364 -26.37 3.36 19.28
C LEU A 364 -27.36 3.08 20.42
N ARG A 365 -27.02 2.22 21.39
CA ARG A 365 -27.90 1.95 22.56
C ARG A 365 -28.36 3.22 23.29
N ASN A 366 -27.56 4.28 23.24
CA ASN A 366 -27.87 5.59 23.82
C ASN A 366 -29.00 6.31 23.07
N GLU A 367 -29.19 6.01 21.79
CA GLU A 367 -30.29 6.52 20.96
C GLU A 367 -31.55 5.65 21.10
N VAL A 368 -31.41 4.36 21.43
CA VAL A 368 -32.55 3.46 21.71
C VAL A 368 -33.28 3.86 23.01
N ASN A 369 -32.56 4.46 23.95
CA ASN A 369 -33.11 4.92 25.24
C ASN A 369 -33.42 6.42 25.29
N ALA A 370 -33.05 7.18 24.25
CA ALA A 370 -33.47 8.56 24.12
C ALA A 370 -34.90 8.53 23.57
N LYS A 371 -35.89 8.71 24.45
CA LYS A 371 -37.26 9.01 24.00
C LYS A 371 -37.15 10.27 23.13
N GLU A 372 -37.65 10.20 21.90
CA GLU A 372 -37.76 11.39 21.06
C GLU A 372 -38.67 12.37 21.80
N VAL A 373 -38.08 13.51 22.17
CA VAL A 373 -38.81 14.61 22.76
C VAL A 373 -39.13 15.55 21.62
N ASP A 374 -40.41 15.80 21.39
CA ASP A 374 -40.83 16.77 20.38
C ASP A 374 -40.37 18.20 20.76
N ALA A 375 -40.51 19.15 19.83
CA ALA A 375 -40.09 20.54 20.04
C ALA A 375 -40.79 21.23 21.23
N GLU A 376 -41.79 20.58 21.84
CA GLU A 376 -42.58 21.06 22.97
C GLU A 376 -42.23 20.36 24.30
N GLY A 377 -41.29 19.41 24.30
CA GLY A 377 -40.79 18.80 25.53
C GLY A 377 -41.52 17.54 25.97
N ASN A 378 -42.40 16.97 25.15
CA ASN A 378 -43.17 15.78 25.52
C ASN A 378 -42.56 14.48 24.96
N GLN A 379 -42.69 13.40 25.74
CA GLN A 379 -42.22 12.07 25.38
C GLN A 379 -43.18 11.45 24.35
N VAL A 380 -42.67 11.15 23.14
CA VAL A 380 -43.41 10.41 22.10
C VAL A 380 -43.27 8.89 22.28
#